data_AF-Q5XNT4-F1
#
_entry.id   AF-Q5XNT4-F1
#
_cell.length_a   1.000
_cell.length_b   1.000
_cell.length_c   1.000
_cell.angle_alpha   90.00
_cell.angle_beta   90.00
_cell.angle_gamma   90.00
#
_symmetry.space_group_name_H-M   'P 1'
#
loop_
_entity.id
_entity.type
_entity.pdbx_description
1 polymer ?
#
loop_
_entity_poly.entity_id
_entity_poly.type
_entity_poly.pdbx_seq_one_letter_code
_entity_poly.pdbx_strand_id
1 'polypeptide(L)'
;LACFDKYIDCGDPIDIKLLCQCFTCDVVGSCAFGLQCNSLKNGGSKLLEIGDKVFRASPMRMVYSMAIGIFPRLSRALRLPALPGDVSAFFRPLV
;
A
#
# COMPACT_ATOMS: atom_id res chain seq x y z
N LEU A 1 -11.61 -7.78 -18.86
CA LEU A 1 -10.78 -7.98 -20.07
C LEU A 1 -10.31 -6.67 -20.70
N ALA A 2 -11.11 -5.59 -20.69
CA ALA A 2 -10.74 -4.25 -21.19
C ALA A 2 -9.40 -3.63 -20.71
N CYS A 3 -8.78 -4.16 -19.65
CA CYS A 3 -7.48 -3.71 -19.16
C CYS A 3 -6.31 -4.28 -19.96
N PHE A 4 -6.46 -5.48 -20.52
CA PHE A 4 -5.42 -6.17 -21.28
C PHE A 4 -5.38 -5.74 -22.74
N ASP A 5 -6.52 -5.28 -23.28
CA ASP A 5 -6.64 -4.84 -24.67
C ASP A 5 -5.61 -3.75 -25.01
N LYS A 6 -5.35 -2.82 -24.08
CA LYS A 6 -4.29 -1.79 -24.24
C LYS A 6 -2.89 -2.35 -24.44
N TYR A 7 -2.56 -3.48 -23.80
CA TYR A 7 -1.24 -4.09 -23.93
C TYR A 7 -1.15 -5.00 -25.16
N ILE A 8 -2.26 -5.63 -25.54
CA ILE A 8 -2.36 -6.50 -26.72
C ILE A 8 -2.23 -5.66 -28.00
N ASP A 9 -2.82 -4.46 -28.04
CA ASP A 9 -2.80 -3.59 -29.22
C ASP A 9 -1.43 -2.90 -29.45
N CYS A 10 -0.66 -2.65 -28.37
CA CYS A 10 0.63 -1.95 -28.47
C CYS A 10 1.83 -2.87 -28.69
N GLY A 11 1.69 -4.20 -28.52
CA GLY A 11 2.81 -5.15 -28.62
C GLY A 11 3.87 -4.98 -27.54
N ASP A 12 3.58 -4.19 -26.50
CA ASP A 12 4.50 -3.89 -25.41
C ASP A 12 4.56 -5.05 -24.39
N PRO A 13 5.74 -5.29 -23.78
CA PRO A 13 5.88 -6.30 -22.73
C PRO A 13 5.02 -5.95 -21.52
N ILE A 14 4.25 -6.93 -21.04
CA ILE A 14 3.36 -6.78 -19.89
C ILE A 14 4.15 -6.94 -18.59
N ASP A 15 4.11 -5.92 -17.73
CA ASP A 15 4.60 -6.04 -16.35
C ASP A 15 3.58 -6.79 -15.48
N ILE A 16 3.73 -8.11 -15.42
CA ILE A 16 2.91 -9.00 -14.59
C ILE A 16 2.97 -8.61 -13.10
N LYS A 17 4.09 -8.10 -12.61
CA LYS A 17 4.22 -7.72 -11.20
C LYS A 17 3.31 -6.55 -10.89
N LEU A 18 3.35 -5.50 -11.71
CA LEU A 18 2.50 -4.32 -11.56
C LEU A 18 1.02 -4.69 -11.69
N LEU A 19 0.70 -5.57 -12.63
CA LEU A 19 -0.67 -6.03 -12.85
C LEU A 19 -1.23 -6.76 -11.61
N CYS A 20 -0.47 -7.71 -11.06
CA CYS A 20 -0.85 -8.43 -9.84
C CYS A 20 -0.98 -7.48 -8.63
N GLN A 21 -0.09 -6.48 -8.53
CA GLN A 21 -0.16 -5.45 -7.52
C GLN A 21 -1.46 -4.64 -7.61
N CYS A 22 -1.80 -4.14 -8.80
CA CYS A 22 -3.04 -3.39 -9.04
C CYS A 22 -4.29 -4.24 -8.76
N PHE A 23 -4.31 -5.50 -9.21
CA PHE A 23 -5.42 -6.42 -8.95
C PHE A 23 -5.61 -6.68 -7.45
N THR A 24 -4.53 -7.03 -6.74
CA THR A 24 -4.60 -7.30 -5.30
C THR A 24 -5.05 -6.05 -4.53
N CYS A 25 -4.57 -4.87 -4.94
CA CYS A 25 -4.96 -3.60 -4.36
C CYS A 25 -6.46 -3.29 -4.58
N ASP A 26 -7.01 -3.59 -5.75
CA ASP A 26 -8.44 -3.37 -6.03
C ASP A 26 -9.32 -4.32 -5.21
N VAL A 27 -8.92 -5.59 -5.06
CA VAL A 27 -9.63 -6.56 -4.22
C VAL A 27 -9.60 -6.16 -2.74
N VAL A 28 -8.43 -5.81 -2.21
CA VAL A 28 -8.30 -5.37 -0.80
C VAL A 28 -9.03 -4.05 -0.57
N GLY A 29 -8.89 -3.08 -1.49
CA GLY A 29 -9.58 -1.80 -1.44
C GLY A 29 -11.10 -1.98 -1.36
N SER A 30 -11.65 -2.86 -2.21
CA SER A 30 -13.09 -3.11 -2.23
C SER A 30 -13.56 -3.93 -1.02
N CYS A 31 -12.86 -4.98 -0.63
CA CYS A 31 -13.33 -5.89 0.44
C CYS A 31 -13.06 -5.35 1.84
N ALA A 32 -11.89 -4.75 2.09
CA ALA A 32 -11.49 -4.30 3.43
C ALA A 32 -11.93 -2.87 3.74
N PHE A 33 -11.95 -2.00 2.73
CA PHE A 33 -12.21 -0.57 2.90
C PHE A 33 -13.44 -0.05 2.15
N GLY A 34 -14.11 -0.89 1.35
CA GLY A 34 -15.26 -0.48 0.54
C GLY A 34 -14.92 0.52 -0.57
N LEU A 35 -13.65 0.64 -0.95
CA LEU A 35 -13.17 1.63 -1.93
C LEU A 35 -13.10 1.02 -3.33
N GLN A 36 -13.63 1.74 -4.32
CA GLN A 36 -13.39 1.43 -5.73
C GLN A 36 -12.16 2.19 -6.23
N CYS A 37 -10.98 1.57 -6.10
CA CYS A 37 -9.72 2.17 -6.53
C CYS A 37 -9.53 2.15 -8.05
N ASN A 38 -10.07 1.14 -8.75
CA ASN A 38 -9.91 0.93 -10.20
C ASN A 38 -8.44 1.06 -10.67
N SER A 39 -7.50 0.60 -9.84
CA SER A 39 -6.05 0.74 -10.02
C SER A 39 -5.58 0.11 -11.33
N LEU A 40 -6.22 -0.99 -11.74
CA LEU A 40 -5.98 -1.66 -13.02
C LEU A 40 -6.23 -0.74 -14.23
N LYS A 41 -7.25 0.13 -14.18
CA LYS A 41 -7.63 0.98 -15.32
C LYS A 41 -6.83 2.28 -15.38
N ASN A 42 -6.38 2.78 -14.22
CA ASN A 42 -5.68 4.06 -14.08
C ASN A 42 -4.15 3.92 -13.97
N GLY A 43 -3.61 2.70 -14.01
CA GLY A 43 -2.16 2.46 -13.90
C GLY A 43 -1.61 2.64 -12.48
N GLY A 44 -2.47 2.54 -11.46
CA GLY A 44 -2.12 2.69 -10.04
C GLY A 44 -3.25 3.30 -9.22
N SER A 45 -3.10 3.26 -7.90
CA SER A 45 -4.01 3.96 -6.97
C SER A 45 -3.28 4.45 -5.73
N LYS A 46 -3.91 5.41 -5.03
CA LYS A 46 -3.38 5.94 -3.77
C LYS A 46 -3.22 4.86 -2.70
N LEU A 47 -4.08 3.83 -2.71
CA LEU A 47 -3.96 2.68 -1.81
C LEU A 47 -2.73 1.83 -2.18
N LEU A 48 -2.46 1.66 -3.47
CA LEU A 48 -1.28 0.93 -3.94
C LEU A 48 0.03 1.65 -3.57
N GLU A 49 0.10 2.97 -3.76
CA GLU A 49 1.27 3.78 -3.39
C GLU A 49 1.53 3.75 -1.88
N ILE A 50 0.47 3.90 -1.08
CA ILE A 50 0.59 3.89 0.38
C ILE A 50 0.92 2.50 0.90
N GLY A 51 0.34 1.45 0.29
CA GLY A 51 0.72 0.07 0.55
C GLY A 51 2.19 -0.19 0.24
N ASP A 52 2.68 0.25 -0.93
CA ASP A 52 4.09 0.10 -1.30
C ASP A 52 5.02 0.81 -0.32
N LYS A 53 4.65 2.00 0.19
CA LYS A 53 5.41 2.70 1.26
C LYS A 53 5.45 1.94 2.58
N VAL A 54 4.41 1.19 2.92
CA VAL A 54 4.39 0.34 4.13
C VAL A 54 5.35 -0.83 3.96
N PHE A 55 5.37 -1.47 2.79
CA PHE A 55 6.23 -2.63 2.54
C PHE A 55 7.67 -2.27 2.22
N ARG A 56 7.93 -1.10 1.60
CA ARG A 56 9.27 -0.54 1.37
C ARG A 56 9.79 0.20 2.60
N ALA A 57 9.85 -0.49 3.74
CA ALA A 57 10.44 0.08 4.94
C ALA A 57 11.95 0.35 4.72
N SER A 58 12.39 1.58 4.97
CA SER A 58 13.81 1.91 5.00
C SER A 58 14.51 1.15 6.15
N PRO A 59 15.82 0.88 6.08
CA PRO A 59 16.55 0.22 7.16
C PRO A 59 16.36 0.93 8.52
N MET A 60 16.35 2.27 8.51
CA MET A 60 16.06 3.08 9.69
C MET A 60 14.63 2.86 10.23
N ARG A 61 13.64 2.72 9.35
CA ARG A 61 12.25 2.39 9.73
C ARG A 61 12.17 1.02 10.39
N MET A 62 12.93 0.05 9.88
CA MET A 62 12.97 -1.31 10.43
C MET A 62 13.54 -1.32 11.85
N VAL A 63 14.67 -0.63 12.08
CA VAL A 63 15.26 -0.48 13.42
C VAL A 63 14.31 0.24 14.37
N TYR A 64 13.64 1.30 13.90
CA TYR A 64 12.63 2.00 14.69
C TYR A 64 11.45 1.11 15.08
N SER A 65 10.90 0.34 14.14
CA SER A 65 9.83 -0.62 14.41
C SER A 65 10.27 -1.71 15.38
N MET A 66 11.51 -2.20 15.28
CA MET A 66 12.09 -3.14 16.24
C MET A 66 12.22 -2.51 17.63
N ALA A 67 12.71 -1.28 17.74
CA ALA A 67 12.84 -0.57 19.01
C ALA A 67 11.46 -0.37 19.70
N ILE A 68 10.42 -0.03 18.93
CA ILE A 68 9.04 0.05 19.43
C ILE A 68 8.55 -1.31 19.95
N GLY A 69 8.87 -2.39 19.23
CA GLY A 69 8.48 -3.76 19.59
C GLY A 69 9.20 -4.29 20.82
N ILE A 70 10.49 -3.97 21.00
CA ILE A 70 11.31 -4.40 22.14
C ILE A 70 10.91 -3.64 23.42
N PHE A 71 10.56 -2.35 23.31
CA PHE A 71 10.21 -1.52 24.46
C PHE A 71 8.78 -0.96 24.36
N PRO A 72 7.74 -1.81 24.45
CA PRO A 72 6.34 -1.39 24.28
C PRO A 72 5.86 -0.41 25.36
N ARG A 73 6.46 -0.47 26.57
CA ARG A 73 6.13 0.47 27.66
C ARG A 73 6.68 1.86 27.40
N LEU A 74 7.91 1.96 26.88
CA LEU A 74 8.56 3.23 26.57
C LEU A 74 7.93 3.89 25.34
N SER A 75 7.64 3.11 24.29
CA SER A 75 6.97 3.61 23.09
C SER A 75 5.57 4.13 23.39
N ARG A 76 4.82 3.47 24.29
CA ARG A 76 3.51 3.92 24.76
C ARG A 76 3.61 5.19 25.62
N ALA A 77 4.61 5.30 26.49
CA ALA A 77 4.85 6.49 27.30
C ALA A 77 5.22 7.71 26.44
N LEU A 78 6.05 7.51 25.41
CA LEU A 78 6.51 8.56 24.48
C LEU A 78 5.56 8.81 23.29
N ARG A 79 4.43 8.10 23.21
CA ARG A 79 3.44 8.19 22.11
C ARG A 79 4.07 8.06 20.72
N LEU A 80 5.04 7.17 20.58
CA LEU A 80 5.76 6.94 19.32
C LEU A 80 4.84 6.20 18.31
N PRO A 81 4.52 6.80 17.15
CA PRO A 81 3.64 6.17 16.18
C PRO A 81 4.37 5.04 15.43
N ALA A 82 3.82 3.83 15.49
CA ALA A 82 4.37 2.67 14.76
C ALA A 82 4.35 2.86 13.24
N LEU A 83 3.28 3.46 12.72
CA LEU A 83 3.10 3.74 11.30
C LEU A 83 3.55 5.16 10.92
N PRO A 84 4.03 5.39 9.69
CA PRO A 84 4.36 6.74 9.22
C PRO A 84 3.11 7.63 9.27
N GLY A 85 3.30 8.93 9.49
CA GLY A 85 2.19 9.90 9.52
C GLY A 85 1.31 9.81 8.27
N ASP A 86 1.93 9.75 7.09
CA ASP A 86 1.24 9.66 5.79
C ASP A 86 0.37 8.41 5.67
N VAL A 87 0.86 7.27 6.17
CA VAL A 87 0.13 6.00 6.17
C VAL A 87 -1.04 6.09 7.15
N SER A 88 -0.79 6.58 8.37
CA SER A 88 -1.82 6.72 9.38
C SER A 88 -2.91 7.69 8.96
N ALA A 89 -2.58 8.79 8.28
CA ALA A 89 -3.53 9.79 7.80
C ALA A 89 -4.47 9.24 6.71
N PHE A 90 -4.00 8.30 5.90
CA PHE A 90 -4.83 7.66 4.88
C PHE A 90 -5.77 6.60 5.47
N PHE A 91 -5.28 5.76 6.39
CA PHE A 91 -6.08 4.67 6.94
C PHE A 91 -7.00 5.10 8.09
N ARG A 92 -6.65 6.12 8.89
CA ARG A 92 -7.49 6.61 10.01
C ARG A 92 -8.92 7.01 9.64
N PRO A 93 -9.21 7.67 8.51
CA PRO A 93 -10.60 7.98 8.14
C PRO A 93 -11.32 6.81 7.46
N LEU A 94 -10.61 5.74 7.10
CA LEU A 94 -11.16 4.56 6.43
C LEU A 94 -11.56 3.45 7.43
N VAL A 95 -11.27 3.63 8.72
CA VAL A 95 -11.56 2.69 9.82
C VAL A 95 -12.11 3.44 11.03
#